data_AF-A0A7Z0WES7-F1
#
_entry.id   AF-A0A7Z0WES7-F1
#
_cell.length_a   1.000
_cell.length_b   1.000
_cell.length_c   1.000
_cell.angle_alpha   90.00
_cell.angle_beta   90.00
_cell.angle_gamma   90.00
#
_symmetry.space_group_name_H-M   'P 1'
#
loop_
_entity.id
_entity.type
_entity.pdbx_description
1 polymer ?
#
loop_
_entity_poly.entity_id
_entity_poly.type
_entity_poly.pdbx_seq_one_letter_code
_entity_poly.pdbx_strand_id
1 'polypeptide(L)'
;MLRLDTIRHRTFGPSSATEPFAGFLDLFVERCAPHGVAVVDGPVPGNHNGYASMCLRLLTDLCAGQDPDAVVIAHALPDYDMTVSISGYLEQRLPGEPLIFAVSEQGRTTPFAALRVAATLAAQYERIAVLVVDQGTIPYPDPALSTVDSTTDHAVGLLFTRDGRTPPPLVRQLTGVGRERLTQTLTTELAHTPDATVILGPGVEQALTSPAPFTGATAVVGAGRAVGPALAEPTRNSPPGGQWCTAVWSRLAGVLADPPPGPVVAVEYDPELGYLCLSIFEAIK
;
A
#
# COMPACT_ATOMS: atom_id res chain seq x y z
N MET A 1 19.93 -2.64 14.10
CA MET A 1 19.11 -2.83 12.88
C MET A 1 17.66 -2.66 13.29
N LEU A 2 16.89 -1.86 12.56
CA LEU A 2 15.47 -1.72 12.85
C LEU A 2 14.70 -2.96 12.42
N ARG A 3 13.67 -3.30 13.18
CA ARG A 3 12.81 -4.48 13.04
C ARG A 3 11.37 -4.00 13.05
N LEU A 4 10.52 -4.61 12.24
CA LEU A 4 9.09 -4.33 12.26
C LEU A 4 8.55 -4.70 13.64
N ASP A 5 8.03 -3.69 14.31
CA ASP A 5 7.41 -3.79 15.62
C ASP A 5 5.91 -3.95 15.47
N THR A 6 5.29 -3.04 14.73
CA THR A 6 3.84 -2.95 14.61
C THR A 6 3.43 -2.71 13.17
N ILE A 7 2.38 -3.39 12.73
CA ILE A 7 1.64 -3.08 11.51
C ILE A 7 0.16 -2.82 11.86
N ARG A 8 -0.43 -1.79 11.27
CA ARG A 8 -1.84 -1.44 11.47
C ARG A 8 -2.51 -1.09 10.15
N HIS A 9 -3.70 -1.62 9.94
CA HIS A 9 -4.62 -1.18 8.89
C HIS A 9 -5.75 -0.39 9.53
N ARG A 10 -6.06 0.78 8.96
CA ARG A 10 -7.15 1.65 9.37
C ARG A 10 -8.04 1.97 8.18
N THR A 11 -9.34 1.97 8.42
CA THR A 11 -10.37 2.40 7.46
C THR A 11 -10.95 3.74 7.88
N PHE A 12 -11.43 4.49 6.89
CA PHE A 12 -12.00 5.82 7.04
C PHE A 12 -13.31 5.88 6.25
N GLY A 13 -14.38 6.25 6.92
CA GLY A 13 -15.65 6.60 6.27
C GLY A 13 -15.64 8.07 5.84
N PRO A 14 -16.83 8.64 5.56
CA PRO A 14 -16.95 10.03 5.15
C PRO A 14 -16.32 10.99 6.16
N SER A 15 -15.52 11.91 5.64
CA SER A 15 -14.97 13.03 6.37
C SER A 15 -16.07 14.02 6.73
N SER A 16 -16.01 14.57 7.94
CA SER A 16 -16.83 15.71 8.34
C SER A 16 -16.15 17.05 8.01
N ALA A 17 -14.96 17.03 7.40
CA ALA A 17 -14.27 18.24 6.96
C ALA A 17 -15.04 18.91 5.81
N THR A 18 -15.04 20.24 5.81
CA THR A 18 -15.68 21.06 4.77
C THR A 18 -15.07 20.84 3.40
N GLU A 19 -15.85 21.19 2.37
CA GLU A 19 -15.45 21.20 0.95
C GLU A 19 -14.02 21.73 0.74
N PRO A 20 -13.31 21.21 -0.28
CA PRO A 20 -11.93 21.57 -0.58
C PRO A 20 -11.89 23.05 -0.94
N PHE A 21 -10.69 23.63 -1.02
CA PHE A 21 -10.57 25.00 -1.51
C PHE A 21 -11.33 25.18 -2.83
N ALA A 22 -11.95 26.33 -3.00
CA ALA A 22 -12.91 26.60 -4.08
C ALA A 22 -12.37 26.33 -5.50
N GLY A 23 -11.05 26.25 -5.69
CA GLY A 23 -10.40 25.98 -6.98
C GLY A 23 -9.95 24.53 -7.19
N PHE A 24 -10.39 23.57 -6.36
CA PHE A 24 -9.97 22.17 -6.48
C PHE A 24 -10.29 21.59 -7.86
N LEU A 25 -11.54 21.72 -8.32
CA LEU A 25 -11.93 21.23 -9.64
C LEU A 25 -11.23 22.01 -10.76
N ASP A 26 -11.09 23.34 -10.63
CA ASP A 26 -10.40 24.18 -11.62
C ASP A 26 -8.94 23.73 -11.81
N LEU A 27 -8.25 23.38 -10.72
CA LEU A 27 -6.89 22.83 -10.77
C LEU A 27 -6.85 21.56 -11.61
N PHE A 28 -7.78 20.62 -11.38
CA PHE A 28 -7.81 19.38 -12.16
C PHE A 28 -8.22 19.63 -13.61
N VAL A 29 -9.14 20.57 -13.89
CA VAL A 29 -9.52 20.93 -15.26
C VAL A 29 -8.30 21.43 -16.03
N GLU A 30 -7.52 22.34 -15.44
CA GLU A 30 -6.27 22.84 -16.02
C GLU A 30 -5.27 21.70 -16.27
N ARG A 31 -5.07 20.81 -15.29
CA ARG A 31 -4.06 19.75 -15.35
C ARG A 31 -4.44 18.60 -16.28
N CYS A 32 -5.72 18.27 -16.38
CA CYS A 32 -6.22 17.17 -17.20
C CYS A 32 -6.43 17.57 -18.67
N ALA A 33 -6.66 18.85 -18.97
CA ALA A 33 -6.93 19.34 -20.34
C ALA A 33 -5.86 18.94 -21.38
N PRO A 34 -4.54 19.06 -21.12
CA PRO A 34 -3.51 18.62 -22.07
C PRO A 34 -3.52 17.12 -22.38
N HIS A 35 -4.16 16.31 -21.53
CA HIS A 35 -4.23 14.86 -21.63
C HIS A 35 -5.58 14.37 -22.16
N GLY A 36 -6.52 15.27 -22.49
CA GLY A 36 -7.85 14.90 -22.95
C GLY A 36 -8.69 14.17 -21.89
N VAL A 37 -8.32 14.30 -20.62
CA VAL A 37 -9.05 13.71 -19.49
C VAL A 37 -10.12 14.70 -19.04
N ALA A 38 -11.38 14.27 -19.03
CA ALA A 38 -12.47 15.08 -18.51
C ALA A 38 -12.47 15.04 -16.98
N VAL A 39 -12.74 16.19 -16.35
CA VAL A 39 -13.01 16.28 -14.92
C VAL A 39 -14.52 16.18 -14.70
N VAL A 40 -14.94 15.62 -13.57
CA VAL A 40 -16.37 15.50 -13.25
C VAL A 40 -17.02 16.87 -13.11
N ASP A 41 -18.25 16.98 -13.61
CA ASP A 41 -19.09 18.15 -13.40
C ASP A 41 -19.84 18.03 -12.07
N GLY A 42 -19.52 18.90 -11.10
CA GLY A 42 -20.21 18.97 -9.81
C GLY A 42 -19.48 18.24 -8.66
N PRO A 43 -20.20 17.80 -7.61
CA PRO A 43 -19.57 17.21 -6.43
C PRO A 43 -18.78 15.95 -6.76
N VAL A 44 -17.52 15.90 -6.30
CA VAL A 44 -16.67 14.72 -6.47
C VAL A 44 -17.17 13.61 -5.55
N PRO A 45 -17.50 12.42 -6.06
CA PRO A 45 -17.89 11.30 -5.20
C PRO A 45 -16.71 10.85 -4.35
N GLY A 46 -16.97 10.42 -3.12
CA GLY A 46 -15.93 9.93 -2.22
C GLY A 46 -16.18 10.29 -0.77
N ASN A 47 -15.23 9.89 0.09
CA ASN A 47 -15.25 10.19 1.51
C ASN A 47 -14.51 11.47 1.89
N HIS A 48 -13.80 12.11 0.95
CA HIS A 48 -13.20 13.44 1.13
C HIS A 48 -12.18 13.52 2.29
N ASN A 49 -11.46 12.42 2.58
CA ASN A 49 -10.39 12.44 3.58
C ASN A 49 -9.08 12.92 2.95
N GLY A 50 -8.48 13.98 3.49
CA GLY A 50 -7.12 14.38 3.12
C GLY A 50 -6.07 13.44 3.71
N TYR A 51 -5.03 13.10 2.95
CA TYR A 51 -3.98 12.17 3.41
C TYR A 51 -3.25 12.65 4.67
N ALA A 52 -3.08 13.96 4.83
CA ALA A 52 -2.51 14.55 6.04
C ALA A 52 -3.26 14.12 7.31
N SER A 53 -4.60 14.19 7.27
CA SER A 53 -5.46 13.79 8.38
C SER A 53 -5.45 12.28 8.62
N MET A 54 -5.45 11.49 7.53
CA MET A 54 -5.40 10.03 7.60
C MET A 54 -4.08 9.54 8.21
N CYS A 55 -2.96 10.11 7.78
CA CYS A 55 -1.62 9.78 8.29
C CYS A 55 -1.50 10.09 9.78
N LEU A 56 -1.95 11.26 10.24
CA LEU A 56 -1.90 11.62 11.66
C LEU A 56 -2.70 10.65 12.53
N ARG A 57 -3.93 10.31 12.09
CA ARG A 57 -4.78 9.36 12.78
C ARG A 57 -4.19 7.96 12.80
N LEU A 58 -3.58 7.52 11.69
CA LEU A 58 -2.90 6.23 11.63
C LEU A 58 -1.67 6.20 12.55
N LEU A 59 -0.84 7.24 12.55
CA LEU A 59 0.34 7.34 13.42
C LEU A 59 -0.02 7.27 14.91
N THR A 60 -1.11 7.94 15.30
CA THR A 60 -1.61 7.89 16.68
C THR A 60 -1.92 6.45 17.12
N ASP A 61 -2.55 5.66 16.26
CA ASP A 61 -2.87 4.25 16.54
C ASP A 61 -1.63 3.34 16.45
N LEU A 62 -0.69 3.67 15.55
CA LEU A 62 0.48 2.87 15.23
C LEU A 62 1.55 2.95 16.31
N CYS A 63 1.81 4.15 16.84
CA CYS A 63 3.00 4.42 17.64
C CYS A 63 2.83 4.10 19.12
N ALA A 64 1.61 4.09 19.67
CA ALA A 64 1.33 3.79 21.08
C ALA A 64 2.28 4.50 22.09
N GLY A 65 2.74 5.72 21.77
CA GLY A 65 3.70 6.50 22.56
C GLY A 65 5.18 6.38 22.14
N GLN A 66 5.49 5.63 21.09
CA GLN A 66 6.81 5.53 20.46
C GLN A 66 6.83 6.32 19.15
N ASP A 67 6.94 7.64 19.26
CA ASP A 67 6.90 8.52 18.09
C ASP A 67 8.09 8.25 17.15
N PRO A 68 7.85 8.21 15.83
CA PRO A 68 8.88 7.96 14.84
C PRO A 68 9.78 9.18 14.69
N ASP A 69 11.07 8.95 14.45
CA ASP A 69 12.05 10.00 14.10
C ASP A 69 12.25 10.10 12.57
N ALA A 70 11.65 9.19 11.78
CA ALA A 70 11.42 9.38 10.36
C ALA A 70 10.09 8.78 9.88
N VAL A 71 9.42 9.44 8.94
CA VAL A 71 8.15 9.02 8.34
C VAL A 71 8.26 9.06 6.82
N VAL A 72 8.05 7.90 6.18
CA VAL A 72 7.97 7.77 4.73
C VAL A 72 6.52 7.51 4.34
N ILE A 73 5.91 8.44 3.61
CA ILE A 73 4.52 8.33 3.14
C ILE A 73 4.51 7.76 1.73
N ALA A 74 3.66 6.78 1.45
CA ALA A 74 3.47 6.17 0.15
C ALA A 74 2.03 6.38 -0.29
N HIS A 75 1.85 7.03 -1.45
CA HIS A 75 0.54 7.16 -2.08
C HIS A 75 0.73 7.16 -3.60
N ALA A 76 -0.23 6.58 -4.31
CA ALA A 76 -0.16 6.46 -5.77
C ALA A 76 -1.19 7.34 -6.49
N LEU A 77 -2.24 7.73 -5.78
CA LEU A 77 -3.31 8.57 -6.29
C LEU A 77 -3.16 9.99 -5.73
N PRO A 78 -3.75 11.00 -6.39
CA PRO A 78 -3.75 12.36 -5.88
C PRO A 78 -4.48 12.45 -4.53
N ASP A 79 -3.98 13.33 -3.66
CA ASP A 79 -4.71 13.75 -2.46
C ASP A 79 -5.91 14.62 -2.86
N TYR A 80 -6.97 14.54 -2.07
CA TYR A 80 -8.17 15.35 -2.23
C TYR A 80 -7.92 16.72 -1.61
N ASP A 81 -7.21 16.76 -0.48
CA ASP A 81 -6.83 18.00 0.16
C ASP A 81 -5.48 18.51 -0.39
N MET A 82 -5.57 19.24 -1.50
CA MET A 82 -4.39 19.88 -2.10
C MET A 82 -3.96 21.16 -1.37
N THR A 83 -4.65 21.57 -0.30
CA THR A 83 -4.32 22.78 0.47
C THR A 83 -3.27 22.51 1.54
N VAL A 84 -3.10 21.24 1.90
CA VAL A 84 -2.26 20.81 3.00
C VAL A 84 -1.08 19.98 2.48
N SER A 85 0.14 20.45 2.75
CA SER A 85 1.31 19.59 2.62
C SER A 85 1.26 18.52 3.71
N ILE A 86 1.21 17.25 3.33
CA ILE A 86 1.20 16.11 4.27
C ILE A 86 2.40 16.20 5.23
N SER A 87 3.61 16.38 4.69
CA SER A 87 4.83 16.49 5.50
C SER A 87 4.79 17.66 6.47
N GLY A 88 4.48 18.86 5.99
CA GLY A 88 4.43 20.06 6.85
C GLY A 88 3.34 19.97 7.92
N TYR A 89 2.20 19.35 7.59
CA TYR A 89 1.12 19.12 8.54
C TYR A 89 1.52 18.17 9.68
N LEU A 90 2.25 17.10 9.36
CA LEU A 90 2.74 16.13 10.33
C LEU A 90 3.91 16.69 11.15
N GLU A 91 4.85 17.41 10.53
CA GLU A 91 6.00 18.03 11.22
C GLU A 91 5.55 18.94 12.36
N GLN A 92 4.49 19.73 12.16
CA GLN A 92 3.94 20.61 13.18
C GLN A 92 3.26 19.89 14.36
N ARG A 93 2.98 18.59 14.23
CA ARG A 93 2.16 17.81 15.18
C ARG A 93 2.91 16.66 15.83
N LEU A 94 3.98 16.18 15.22
CA LEU A 94 4.83 15.13 15.77
C LEU A 94 5.94 15.74 16.62
N PRO A 95 6.28 15.12 17.76
CA PRO A 95 7.40 15.56 18.58
C PRO A 95 8.74 15.17 17.93
N GLY A 96 9.81 15.90 18.30
CA GLY A 96 11.18 15.48 18.01
C GLY A 96 11.72 15.78 16.61
N GLU A 97 11.06 16.66 15.85
CA GLU A 97 11.51 17.12 14.51
C GLU A 97 11.85 15.96 13.55
N PRO A 98 10.91 15.02 13.30
CA PRO A 98 11.19 13.86 12.48
C PRO A 98 11.44 14.23 11.01
N LEU A 99 12.23 13.43 10.30
CA LEU A 99 12.32 13.52 8.83
C LEU A 99 11.01 13.02 8.22
N ILE A 100 10.30 13.85 7.43
CA ILE A 100 9.02 13.46 6.80
C ILE A 100 9.02 13.75 5.30
N PHE A 101 8.78 12.74 4.47
CA PHE A 101 8.63 12.92 3.03
C PHE A 101 7.73 11.85 2.41
N ALA A 102 7.25 12.13 1.20
CA ALA A 102 6.43 11.23 0.42
C ALA A 102 7.22 10.58 -0.72
N VAL A 103 6.83 9.34 -1.05
CA VAL A 103 7.16 8.60 -2.25
C VAL A 103 5.84 8.38 -2.98
N SER A 104 5.76 8.80 -4.24
CA SER A 104 4.55 8.69 -5.05
C SER A 104 4.86 8.29 -6.50
N GLU A 105 3.82 8.21 -7.33
CA GLU A 105 3.93 7.99 -8.78
C GLU A 105 4.64 6.68 -9.20
N GLN A 106 4.51 5.61 -8.40
CA GLN A 106 4.97 4.25 -8.79
C GLN A 106 3.79 3.27 -8.87
N GLY A 107 2.59 3.80 -9.12
CA GLY A 107 1.35 3.05 -9.21
C GLY A 107 1.09 2.19 -7.97
N ARG A 108 0.54 0.99 -8.16
CA ARG A 108 0.22 0.07 -7.04
C ARG A 108 1.44 -0.34 -6.23
N THR A 109 2.64 -0.23 -6.82
CA THR A 109 3.90 -0.67 -6.21
C THR A 109 4.63 0.41 -5.39
N THR A 110 4.07 1.62 -5.29
CA THR A 110 4.64 2.75 -4.51
C THR A 110 5.13 2.37 -3.10
N PRO A 111 4.40 1.58 -2.30
CA PRO A 111 4.86 1.23 -0.96
C PRO A 111 6.14 0.38 -0.91
N PHE A 112 6.42 -0.40 -1.95
CA PHE A 112 7.66 -1.18 -2.03
C PHE A 112 8.87 -0.26 -2.20
N ALA A 113 8.73 0.81 -2.99
CA ALA A 113 9.75 1.85 -3.08
C ALA A 113 9.94 2.56 -1.74
N ALA A 114 8.85 2.89 -1.03
CA ALA A 114 8.91 3.50 0.30
C ALA A 114 9.64 2.61 1.33
N LEU A 115 9.39 1.30 1.34
CA LEU A 115 10.13 0.35 2.19
C LEU A 115 11.62 0.28 1.86
N ARG A 116 11.98 0.33 0.57
CA ARG A 116 13.39 0.39 0.17
C ARG A 116 14.06 1.66 0.69
N VAL A 117 13.39 2.80 0.64
CA VAL A 117 13.92 4.04 1.19
C VAL A 117 14.02 3.96 2.72
N ALA A 118 13.00 3.44 3.41
CA ALA A 118 13.07 3.24 4.86
C ALA A 118 14.27 2.36 5.26
N ALA A 119 14.57 1.32 4.48
CA ALA A 119 15.72 0.45 4.71
C ALA A 119 17.07 1.19 4.57
N THR A 120 17.21 2.16 3.66
CA THR A 120 18.46 2.96 3.55
C THR A 120 18.62 3.95 4.70
N LEU A 121 17.51 4.39 5.29
CA LEU A 121 17.48 5.31 6.43
C LEU A 121 17.68 4.58 7.78
N ALA A 122 17.48 3.26 7.84
CA ALA A 122 17.44 2.49 9.09
C ALA A 122 18.71 2.55 9.98
N ALA A 123 19.85 2.99 9.45
CA ALA A 123 21.07 3.20 10.22
C ALA A 123 21.13 4.58 10.90
N GLN A 124 20.34 5.55 10.42
CA GLN A 124 20.37 6.96 10.86
C GLN A 124 19.28 7.28 11.88
N TYR A 125 18.26 6.43 11.98
CA TYR A 125 17.04 6.66 12.76
C TYR A 125 16.77 5.47 13.69
N GLU A 126 16.09 5.73 14.80
CA GLU A 126 15.73 4.71 15.79
C GLU A 126 14.33 4.13 15.58
N ARG A 127 13.43 4.91 14.95
CA ARG A 127 12.00 4.59 14.78
C ARG A 127 11.50 5.13 13.44
N ILE A 128 11.38 4.26 12.45
CA ILE A 128 10.89 4.65 11.12
C ILE A 128 9.46 4.17 10.93
N ALA A 129 8.54 5.08 10.61
CA ALA A 129 7.21 4.73 10.15
C ALA A 129 7.14 4.77 8.62
N VAL A 130 6.55 3.74 8.01
CA VAL A 130 6.14 3.74 6.61
C VAL A 130 4.62 3.74 6.57
N LEU A 131 4.04 4.77 5.98
CA LEU A 131 2.59 4.95 5.88
C LEU A 131 2.19 4.75 4.43
N VAL A 132 1.14 3.98 4.18
CA VAL A 132 0.54 3.78 2.86
C VAL A 132 -0.87 4.30 2.93
N VAL A 133 -1.28 5.16 2.01
CA VAL A 133 -2.62 5.74 2.00
C VAL A 133 -3.26 5.66 0.61
N ASP A 134 -4.53 5.30 0.60
CA ASP A 134 -5.42 5.31 -0.57
C ASP A 134 -6.73 5.99 -0.19
N GLN A 135 -7.29 6.74 -1.13
CA GLN A 135 -8.65 7.26 -1.04
C GLN A 135 -9.39 7.05 -2.35
N GLY A 136 -10.71 7.01 -2.29
CA GLY A 136 -11.57 6.89 -3.47
C GLY A 136 -12.14 8.21 -4.00
N THR A 137 -11.68 9.35 -3.48
CA THR A 137 -12.13 10.68 -3.93
C THR A 137 -11.29 11.18 -5.10
N ILE A 138 -11.68 10.82 -6.33
CA ILE A 138 -10.93 11.15 -7.55
C ILE A 138 -11.79 12.04 -8.47
N PRO A 139 -11.30 13.22 -8.91
CA PRO A 139 -12.09 14.20 -9.65
C PRO A 139 -12.23 13.91 -11.15
N TYR A 140 -11.73 12.77 -11.63
CA TYR A 140 -11.82 12.38 -13.03
C TYR A 140 -12.12 10.88 -13.13
N PRO A 141 -12.90 10.44 -14.14
CA PRO A 141 -13.09 9.04 -14.41
C PRO A 141 -11.82 8.45 -15.01
N ASP A 142 -11.40 7.32 -14.49
CA ASP A 142 -10.31 6.52 -15.05
C ASP A 142 -10.74 5.04 -15.02
N PRO A 143 -10.81 4.37 -16.18
CA PRO A 143 -11.11 2.93 -16.25
C PRO A 143 -10.18 2.07 -15.39
N ALA A 144 -8.90 2.45 -15.26
CA ALA A 144 -7.96 1.76 -14.40
C ALA A 144 -8.38 1.84 -12.92
N LEU A 145 -8.95 2.98 -12.51
CA LEU A 145 -9.42 3.25 -11.14
C LEU A 145 -10.87 2.83 -10.88
N SER A 146 -11.56 2.24 -11.86
CA SER A 146 -12.97 1.82 -11.75
C SER A 146 -13.26 0.82 -10.63
N THR A 147 -12.21 0.19 -10.09
CA THR A 147 -12.28 -0.77 -8.99
C THR A 147 -11.88 -0.16 -7.64
N VAL A 148 -11.54 1.12 -7.56
CA VAL A 148 -11.27 1.80 -6.28
C VAL A 148 -12.60 2.03 -5.54
N ASP A 149 -12.64 1.75 -4.25
CA ASP A 149 -13.84 1.95 -3.42
C ASP A 149 -13.92 3.42 -3.03
N SER A 150 -14.99 4.09 -3.47
CA SER A 150 -15.26 5.48 -3.11
C SER A 150 -15.96 5.63 -1.75
N THR A 151 -16.33 4.52 -1.10
CA THR A 151 -17.08 4.51 0.17
C THR A 151 -16.20 4.22 1.38
N THR A 152 -14.96 3.78 1.18
CA THR A 152 -13.99 3.52 2.24
C THR A 152 -12.59 3.97 1.80
N ASP A 153 -11.97 4.88 2.57
CA ASP A 153 -10.55 5.18 2.38
C ASP A 153 -9.71 4.32 3.32
N HIS A 154 -8.45 4.08 2.94
CA HIS A 154 -7.60 3.08 3.59
C HIS A 154 -6.22 3.65 3.91
N ALA A 155 -5.72 3.33 5.10
CA ALA A 155 -4.33 3.60 5.47
C ALA A 155 -3.70 2.38 6.13
N VAL A 156 -2.44 2.08 5.81
CA VAL A 156 -1.65 1.03 6.45
C VAL A 156 -0.34 1.61 6.96
N GLY A 157 -0.02 1.37 8.22
CA GLY A 157 1.20 1.84 8.85
C GLY A 157 2.08 0.67 9.25
N LEU A 158 3.39 0.78 8.98
CA LEU A 158 4.42 -0.13 9.47
C LEU A 158 5.40 0.68 10.31
N LEU A 159 5.56 0.32 11.58
CA LEU A 159 6.53 0.93 12.48
C LEU A 159 7.72 0.00 12.69
N PHE A 160 8.91 0.49 12.36
CA PHE A 160 10.17 -0.20 12.57
C PHE A 160 10.92 0.42 13.74
N THR A 161 11.26 -0.39 14.74
CA THR A 161 11.99 0.04 15.95
C THR A 161 13.18 -0.88 16.20
N ARG A 162 14.09 -0.53 17.11
CA ARG A 162 15.19 -1.43 17.52
C ARG A 162 14.69 -2.68 18.25
N ASP A 163 13.59 -2.55 18.99
CA ASP A 163 13.01 -3.61 19.83
C ASP A 163 11.94 -4.44 19.09
N GLY A 164 11.66 -4.10 17.83
CA GLY A 164 10.70 -4.81 16.98
C GLY A 164 11.04 -6.29 16.81
N ARG A 165 10.04 -7.10 16.49
CA ARG A 165 10.17 -8.57 16.51
C ARG A 165 10.56 -9.14 15.16
N THR A 166 10.11 -8.55 14.07
CA THR A 166 10.33 -9.10 12.73
C THR A 166 11.48 -8.37 12.05
N PRO A 167 12.46 -9.06 11.46
CA PRO A 167 13.48 -8.40 10.65
C PRO A 167 12.85 -7.49 9.57
N PRO A 168 13.56 -6.43 9.14
CA PRO A 168 13.07 -5.59 8.05
C PRO A 168 12.90 -6.45 6.80
N PRO A 169 11.85 -6.23 6.00
CA PRO A 169 11.58 -7.10 4.87
C PRO A 169 12.65 -6.96 3.79
N LEU A 170 12.96 -8.07 3.12
CA LEU A 170 13.70 -8.02 1.86
C LEU A 170 12.76 -7.59 0.75
N VAL A 171 13.03 -6.43 0.14
CA VAL A 171 12.23 -5.91 -0.98
C VAL A 171 12.93 -6.20 -2.30
N ARG A 172 12.26 -6.94 -3.18
CA ARG A 172 12.62 -7.11 -4.59
C ARG A 172 11.71 -6.23 -5.45
N GLN A 173 12.31 -5.48 -6.38
CA GLN A 173 11.59 -4.72 -7.39
C GLN A 173 12.19 -5.06 -8.75
N LEU A 174 11.36 -5.62 -9.63
CA LEU A 174 11.70 -5.97 -10.99
C LEU A 174 10.94 -5.05 -11.94
N THR A 175 11.66 -4.41 -12.86
CA THR A 175 11.11 -3.47 -13.83
C THR A 175 11.04 -4.07 -15.22
N GLY A 176 10.12 -3.59 -16.06
CA GLY A 176 9.98 -4.07 -17.44
C GLY A 176 9.46 -5.50 -17.54
N VAL A 177 8.72 -5.97 -16.52
CA VAL A 177 8.06 -7.26 -16.50
C VAL A 177 6.74 -7.13 -17.25
N GLY A 178 6.70 -7.65 -18.48
CA GLY A 178 5.46 -7.72 -19.27
C GLY A 178 4.50 -8.77 -18.70
N ARG A 179 3.20 -8.58 -18.95
CA ARG A 179 2.12 -9.49 -18.48
C ARG A 179 2.37 -10.94 -18.88
N GLU A 180 2.90 -11.15 -20.08
CA GLU A 180 3.22 -12.46 -20.63
C GLU A 180 4.34 -13.20 -19.87
N ARG A 181 5.22 -12.46 -19.18
CA ARG A 181 6.32 -13.00 -18.38
C ARG A 181 6.03 -13.03 -16.88
N LEU A 182 4.90 -12.47 -16.43
CA LEU A 182 4.56 -12.33 -15.02
C LEU A 182 4.62 -13.66 -14.30
N THR A 183 3.90 -14.68 -14.79
CA THR A 183 3.81 -16.00 -14.15
C THR A 183 5.20 -16.62 -14.00
N GLN A 184 5.98 -16.67 -15.09
CA GLN A 184 7.32 -17.25 -15.06
C GLN A 184 8.24 -16.52 -14.08
N THR A 185 8.24 -15.18 -14.12
CA THR A 185 9.09 -14.33 -13.27
C THR A 185 8.71 -14.50 -11.81
N LEU A 186 7.42 -14.48 -11.48
CA LEU A 186 6.93 -14.66 -10.13
C LEU A 186 7.28 -16.06 -9.58
N THR A 187 7.13 -17.11 -10.39
CA THR A 187 7.55 -18.47 -10.01
C THR A 187 9.05 -18.52 -9.70
N THR A 188 9.89 -17.88 -10.53
CA THR A 188 11.35 -17.82 -10.28
C THR A 188 11.68 -17.08 -8.99
N GLU A 189 11.04 -15.95 -8.71
CA GLU A 189 11.32 -15.20 -7.48
C GLU A 189 10.85 -15.98 -6.23
N LEU A 190 9.65 -16.58 -6.27
CA LEU A 190 9.10 -17.35 -5.15
C LEU A 190 9.87 -18.66 -4.86
N ALA A 191 10.56 -19.23 -5.85
CA ALA A 191 11.39 -20.43 -5.65
C ALA A 191 12.50 -20.24 -4.60
N HIS A 192 12.89 -18.99 -4.32
CA HIS A 192 13.90 -18.65 -3.29
C HIS A 192 13.32 -18.60 -1.87
N THR A 193 12.00 -18.69 -1.72
CA THR A 193 11.31 -18.65 -0.42
C THR A 193 10.30 -19.79 -0.32
N PRO A 194 10.76 -21.06 -0.27
CA PRO A 194 9.87 -22.20 -0.11
C PRO A 194 9.09 -22.10 1.21
N ASP A 195 7.90 -22.71 1.25
CA ASP A 195 6.99 -22.74 2.41
C ASP A 195 6.45 -21.37 2.84
N ALA A 196 6.63 -20.34 2.00
CA ALA A 196 6.06 -19.03 2.25
C ALA A 196 4.53 -19.01 2.14
N THR A 197 3.91 -18.17 2.97
CA THR A 197 2.55 -17.67 2.76
C THR A 197 2.62 -16.47 1.81
N VAL A 198 2.03 -16.58 0.63
CA VAL A 198 2.13 -15.54 -0.42
C VAL A 198 0.84 -14.74 -0.47
N ILE A 199 0.90 -13.44 -0.27
CA ILE A 199 -0.22 -12.51 -0.41
C ILE A 199 -0.11 -11.86 -1.79
N LEU A 200 -1.09 -12.16 -2.66
CA LEU A 200 -1.16 -11.53 -3.98
C LEU A 200 -1.95 -10.23 -3.90
N GLY A 201 -1.41 -9.17 -4.48
CA GLY A 201 -2.09 -7.89 -4.69
C GLY A 201 -3.02 -7.93 -5.91
N PRO A 202 -4.00 -7.01 -6.02
CA PRO A 202 -4.98 -7.04 -7.09
C PRO A 202 -4.38 -6.95 -8.50
N GLY A 203 -3.24 -6.27 -8.67
CA GLY A 203 -2.60 -6.17 -9.98
C GLY A 203 -2.04 -7.50 -10.45
N VAL A 204 -1.55 -8.35 -9.53
CA VAL A 204 -1.19 -9.75 -9.84
C VAL A 204 -2.45 -10.56 -10.15
N GLU A 205 -3.47 -10.48 -9.30
CA GLU A 205 -4.72 -11.24 -9.45
C GLU A 205 -5.40 -10.97 -10.80
N GLN A 206 -5.40 -9.70 -11.25
CA GLN A 206 -5.97 -9.29 -12.54
C GLN A 206 -5.12 -9.70 -13.74
N ALA A 207 -3.80 -9.84 -13.57
CA ALA A 207 -2.88 -10.19 -14.66
C ALA A 207 -2.73 -11.70 -14.84
N LEU A 208 -3.01 -12.50 -13.81
CA LEU A 208 -2.99 -13.97 -13.91
C LEU A 208 -4.24 -14.48 -14.65
N THR A 209 -4.03 -15.07 -15.82
CA THR A 209 -5.09 -15.62 -16.68
C THR A 209 -5.54 -17.02 -16.29
N SER A 210 -4.84 -17.67 -15.36
CA SER A 210 -5.14 -19.00 -14.83
C SER A 210 -4.56 -19.12 -13.42
N PRO A 211 -5.07 -20.04 -12.56
CA PRO A 211 -4.45 -20.31 -11.27
C PRO A 211 -2.99 -20.69 -11.50
N ALA A 212 -2.07 -19.80 -11.14
CA ALA A 212 -0.65 -19.99 -11.41
C ALA A 212 -0.13 -21.17 -10.56
N PRO A 213 0.56 -22.17 -11.14
CA PRO A 213 1.04 -23.34 -10.44
C PRO A 213 2.21 -22.99 -9.50
N PHE A 214 1.91 -22.39 -8.35
CA PHE A 214 2.88 -22.20 -7.28
C PHE A 214 3.06 -23.53 -6.54
N THR A 215 4.13 -24.28 -6.88
CA THR A 215 4.51 -25.49 -6.15
C THR A 215 5.26 -25.12 -4.87
N GLY A 216 4.79 -25.55 -3.70
CA GLY A 216 5.51 -25.39 -2.43
C GLY A 216 5.31 -24.06 -1.70
N ALA A 217 4.36 -23.22 -2.13
CA ALA A 217 3.96 -22.00 -1.42
C ALA A 217 2.44 -21.99 -1.22
N THR A 218 1.97 -21.50 -0.07
CA THR A 218 0.53 -21.33 0.18
C THR A 218 0.14 -19.93 -0.25
N ALA A 219 -0.58 -19.79 -1.37
CA ALA A 219 -1.07 -18.50 -1.83
C ALA A 219 -2.36 -18.11 -1.08
N VAL A 220 -2.37 -16.96 -0.43
CA VAL A 220 -3.56 -16.32 0.11
C VAL A 220 -4.09 -15.34 -0.93
N VAL A 221 -5.30 -15.61 -1.42
CA VAL A 221 -6.02 -14.82 -2.43
C VAL A 221 -7.34 -14.37 -1.81
N GLY A 222 -7.56 -13.06 -1.71
CA GLY A 222 -8.76 -12.50 -1.06
C GLY A 222 -8.84 -12.69 0.46
N ALA A 223 -9.95 -12.28 1.08
CA ALA A 223 -10.17 -12.31 2.54
C ALA A 223 -10.41 -13.74 3.13
N GLY A 224 -9.94 -14.80 2.48
CA GLY A 224 -10.11 -16.19 2.91
C GLY A 224 -8.80 -16.96 2.87
N ARG A 225 -8.50 -17.74 3.93
CA ARG A 225 -7.41 -18.72 3.96
C ARG A 225 -7.60 -19.75 2.84
N ALA A 226 -6.71 -19.79 1.87
CA ALA A 226 -6.49 -21.03 1.11
C ALA A 226 -5.49 -21.89 1.89
N VAL A 227 -5.86 -23.16 2.14
CA VAL A 227 -5.06 -24.13 2.88
C VAL A 227 -4.68 -25.26 1.92
N GLY A 228 -3.38 -25.48 1.71
CA GLY A 228 -2.84 -26.73 1.17
C GLY A 228 -2.01 -26.64 -0.12
N PRO A 229 -1.22 -27.70 -0.44
CA PRO A 229 -0.21 -27.73 -1.50
C PRO A 229 -0.77 -27.90 -2.93
N ALA A 230 -2.08 -27.82 -3.10
CA ALA A 230 -2.73 -27.63 -4.39
C ALA A 230 -3.49 -26.32 -4.26
N LEU A 231 -3.25 -25.38 -5.17
CA LEU A 231 -3.92 -24.09 -5.19
C LEU A 231 -5.42 -24.34 -5.13
N ALA A 232 -5.99 -24.14 -3.95
CA ALA A 232 -7.42 -24.00 -3.83
C ALA A 232 -7.81 -22.87 -4.78
N GLU A 233 -8.85 -23.10 -5.58
CA GLU A 233 -9.36 -22.10 -6.50
C GLU A 233 -9.43 -20.74 -5.79
N PRO A 234 -9.02 -19.64 -6.45
CA PRO A 234 -9.08 -18.32 -5.86
C PRO A 234 -10.50 -18.09 -5.35
N THR A 235 -10.69 -18.13 -4.03
CA THR A 235 -12.00 -17.86 -3.44
C THR A 235 -12.23 -16.37 -3.62
N ARG A 236 -12.92 -16.03 -4.71
CA ARG A 236 -13.38 -14.68 -5.09
C ARG A 236 -14.48 -14.20 -4.13
N ASN A 237 -14.22 -14.22 -2.83
CA ASN A 237 -15.18 -13.81 -1.81
C ASN A 237 -14.92 -12.39 -1.28
N SER A 238 -13.95 -11.67 -1.85
CA SER A 238 -13.90 -10.21 -1.74
C SER A 238 -14.46 -9.62 -3.04
N PRO A 239 -15.32 -8.59 -3.00
CA PRO A 239 -15.67 -7.88 -4.21
C PRO A 239 -14.37 -7.43 -4.91
N PRO A 240 -14.24 -7.65 -6.23
CA PRO A 240 -13.06 -7.21 -6.96
C PRO A 240 -13.02 -5.69 -6.90
N GLY A 241 -12.02 -5.15 -6.22
CA GLY A 241 -11.85 -3.72 -6.09
C GLY A 241 -12.10 -3.18 -4.69
N GLY A 242 -11.27 -2.22 -4.32
CA GLY A 242 -11.56 -1.30 -3.24
C GLY A 242 -10.34 -0.46 -2.87
N GLN A 243 -9.19 -1.12 -2.87
CA GLN A 243 -7.90 -0.51 -2.56
C GLN A 243 -7.01 -0.46 -3.79
N TRP A 244 -6.18 0.57 -3.86
CA TRP A 244 -5.17 0.74 -4.89
C TRP A 244 -3.82 0.23 -4.40
N CYS A 245 -2.97 1.11 -3.84
CA CYS A 245 -1.65 0.72 -3.36
C CYS A 245 -1.64 0.18 -1.91
N THR A 246 -2.72 0.32 -1.12
CA THR A 246 -2.83 -0.26 0.24
C THR A 246 -3.25 -1.73 0.24
N ALA A 247 -3.73 -2.27 -0.89
CA ALA A 247 -4.44 -3.55 -0.97
C ALA A 247 -3.65 -4.74 -0.40
N VAL A 248 -2.40 -4.93 -0.83
CA VAL A 248 -1.56 -6.03 -0.34
C VAL A 248 -1.14 -5.83 1.13
N TRP A 249 -1.03 -4.58 1.57
CA TRP A 249 -0.57 -4.21 2.91
C TRP A 249 -1.66 -4.36 3.97
N SER A 250 -2.91 -4.07 3.63
CA SER A 250 -4.04 -4.29 4.54
C SER A 250 -4.21 -5.79 4.81
N ARG A 251 -4.07 -6.61 3.77
CA ARG A 251 -4.03 -8.08 3.89
C ARG A 251 -2.84 -8.54 4.73
N LEU A 252 -1.65 -7.97 4.50
CA LEU A 252 -0.46 -8.27 5.31
C LEU A 252 -0.69 -7.95 6.79
N ALA A 253 -1.32 -6.82 7.11
CA ALA A 253 -1.66 -6.45 8.49
C ALA A 253 -2.54 -7.51 9.16
N GLY A 254 -3.53 -8.05 8.43
CA GLY A 254 -4.37 -9.15 8.89
C GLY A 254 -3.60 -10.46 9.09
N VAL A 255 -2.74 -10.83 8.14
CA VAL A 255 -1.93 -12.06 8.21
C VAL A 255 -0.92 -11.99 9.37
N LEU A 256 -0.28 -10.84 9.60
CA LEU A 256 0.70 -10.68 10.68
C LEU A 256 0.07 -10.54 12.07
N ALA A 257 -1.25 -10.37 12.17
CA ALA A 257 -1.97 -10.40 13.45
C ALA A 257 -2.03 -11.82 14.04
N ASP A 258 -2.06 -12.85 13.18
CA ASP A 258 -1.93 -14.27 13.53
C ASP A 258 -0.91 -14.92 12.57
N PRO A 259 0.39 -14.67 12.81
CA PRO A 259 1.44 -14.93 11.83
C PRO A 259 1.57 -16.43 11.54
N PRO A 260 1.72 -16.83 10.25
CA PRO A 260 1.98 -18.21 9.90
C PRO A 260 3.38 -18.65 10.37
N PRO A 261 3.65 -19.97 10.45
CA PRO A 261 4.94 -20.49 10.91
C PRO A 261 6.10 -20.22 9.94
N GLY A 262 5.81 -19.86 8.68
CA GLY A 262 6.78 -19.60 7.63
C GLY A 262 6.87 -18.13 7.23
N PRO A 263 7.77 -17.77 6.30
CA PRO A 263 7.85 -16.43 5.75
C PRO A 263 6.53 -15.98 5.13
N VAL A 264 6.27 -14.66 5.14
CA VAL A 264 5.15 -14.04 4.43
C VAL A 264 5.67 -13.19 3.30
N VAL A 265 5.17 -13.40 2.09
CA VAL A 265 5.60 -12.65 0.89
C VAL A 265 4.43 -11.84 0.36
N ALA A 266 4.50 -10.51 0.48
CA ALA A 266 3.57 -9.62 -0.19
C ALA A 266 4.04 -9.37 -1.63
N VAL A 267 3.18 -9.60 -2.61
CA VAL A 267 3.49 -9.44 -4.04
C VAL A 267 2.50 -8.47 -4.67
N GLU A 268 2.98 -7.49 -5.40
CA GLU A 268 2.13 -6.62 -6.23
C GLU A 268 2.73 -6.44 -7.62
N TYR A 269 1.85 -6.28 -8.60
CA TYR A 269 2.22 -6.05 -10.00
C TYR A 269 1.50 -4.82 -10.53
N ASP A 270 2.25 -3.85 -11.03
CA ASP A 270 1.70 -2.75 -11.80
C ASP A 270 1.81 -3.06 -13.29
N PRO A 271 0.69 -3.36 -13.99
CA PRO A 271 0.74 -3.76 -15.39
C PRO A 271 1.03 -2.61 -16.36
N GLU A 272 0.79 -1.36 -15.96
CA GLU A 272 1.03 -0.20 -16.81
C GLU A 272 2.51 0.18 -16.78
N LEU A 273 3.11 0.12 -15.58
CA LEU A 273 4.53 0.41 -15.38
C LEU A 273 5.44 -0.82 -15.60
N GLY A 274 4.85 -2.02 -15.65
CA GLY A 274 5.60 -3.27 -15.74
C GLY A 274 6.46 -3.56 -14.51
N TYR A 275 5.97 -3.16 -13.32
CA TYR A 275 6.69 -3.32 -12.07
C TYR A 275 6.15 -4.52 -11.31
N LEU A 276 6.99 -5.54 -11.08
CA LEU A 276 6.70 -6.64 -10.18
C LEU A 276 7.51 -6.45 -8.90
N CYS A 277 6.82 -6.31 -7.77
CA CYS A 277 7.45 -6.11 -6.48
C CYS A 277 7.09 -7.22 -5.49
N LEU A 278 8.07 -7.61 -4.69
CA LEU A 278 7.93 -8.57 -3.61
C LEU A 278 8.53 -7.99 -2.33
N SER A 279 7.87 -8.23 -1.20
CA SER A 279 8.36 -7.89 0.14
C SER A 279 8.28 -9.13 0.99
N ILE A 280 9.44 -9.66 1.37
CA ILE A 280 9.59 -10.92 2.09
C ILE A 280 9.80 -10.61 3.57
N PHE A 281 8.83 -10.98 4.40
CA PHE A 281 8.88 -10.91 5.86
C PHE A 281 9.26 -12.28 6.38
N GLU A 282 10.37 -12.37 7.10
CA GLU A 282 10.76 -13.63 7.76
C GLU A 282 9.74 -14.00 8.85
N ALA A 283 9.63 -15.30 9.14
CA ALA A 283 8.79 -15.79 10.23
C ALA A 283 9.20 -15.14 11.56
N ILE A 284 8.20 -14.78 12.37
CA ILE A 284 8.43 -14.34 13.75
C ILE A 284 8.91 -15.58 14.53
N LYS A 285 10.16 -15.56 14.97
CA LYS A 285 10.75 -16.58 15.84
C LYS A 285 10.50 -16.23 17.30
#